data_AF-A0A5N5H414-F1
#
_entry.id   AF-A0A5N5H414-F1
#
_cell.length_a   1.000
_cell.length_b   1.000
_cell.length_c   1.000
_cell.angle_alpha   90.00
_cell.angle_beta   90.00
_cell.angle_gamma   90.00
#
_symmetry.space_group_name_H-M   'P 1'
#
loop_
_entity.id
_entity.type
_entity.pdbx_description
1 polymer ?
#
loop_
_entity_poly.entity_id
_entity_poly.type
_entity_poly.pdbx_seq_one_letter_code
_entity_poly.pdbx_strand_id
1 'polypeptide(L)'
;MEVVEESVVIVGAGIAGLSAALGLHRLGIRSVVLESSDSLRTTGFALTTWTNAWKALDALGTGDTLRQQHGALRGNVTSSTISGLPVFEMSFKAKGKKLLLEALADELPSGTIRFSSKVVSIDESGYLKLVHLADGTILKAKVLLRAYPT
;
A
#
# COMPACT_ATOMS: atom_id res chain seq x y z
N MET A 1 3.72 2.51 30.90
CA MET A 1 3.47 1.65 29.72
C MET A 1 2.06 1.93 29.26
N GLU A 2 1.91 2.56 28.11
CA GLU A 2 0.60 2.84 27.52
C GLU A 2 0.17 1.62 26.70
N VAL A 3 -0.98 1.05 27.04
CA VAL A 3 -1.55 -0.12 26.37
C VAL A 3 -2.78 0.36 25.61
N VAL A 4 -2.71 0.33 24.29
CA VAL A 4 -3.82 0.74 23.43
C VAL A 4 -4.46 -0.49 22.78
N GLU A 5 -5.79 -0.57 22.82
CA GLU A 5 -6.55 -1.66 22.22
C GLU A 5 -7.01 -1.29 20.81
N GLU A 6 -6.63 -2.12 19.84
CA GLU A 6 -6.98 -1.97 18.43
C GLU A 6 -7.63 -3.26 17.93
N SER A 7 -8.66 -3.14 17.07
CA SER A 7 -9.34 -4.34 16.54
C SER A 7 -8.50 -5.03 15.48
N VAL A 8 -7.96 -4.26 14.53
CA VAL A 8 -7.11 -4.76 13.46
C VAL A 8 -5.85 -3.90 13.39
N VAL A 9 -4.69 -4.56 13.46
CA VAL A 9 -3.38 -3.92 13.27
C VAL A 9 -2.77 -4.43 11.96
N ILE A 10 -2.33 -3.52 11.12
CA ILE A 10 -1.65 -3.80 9.86
C ILE A 10 -0.21 -3.31 9.98
N VAL A 11 0.76 -4.18 9.73
CA VAL A 11 2.18 -3.83 9.77
C VAL A 11 2.65 -3.56 8.35
N GLY A 12 3.08 -2.32 8.08
CA GLY A 12 3.61 -1.81 6.82
C GLY A 12 2.61 -0.94 6.03
N ALA A 13 2.99 0.30 5.71
CA ALA A 13 2.22 1.21 4.84
C ALA A 13 2.61 1.10 3.36
N GLY A 14 2.84 -0.13 2.89
CA GLY A 14 3.01 -0.43 1.46
C GLY A 14 1.67 -0.53 0.72
N ILE A 15 1.73 -0.86 -0.58
CA ILE A 15 0.52 -0.95 -1.44
C ILE A 15 -0.48 -1.95 -0.85
N ALA A 16 0.00 -3.11 -0.41
CA ALA A 16 -0.85 -4.14 0.20
C ALA A 16 -1.46 -3.68 1.54
N GLY A 17 -0.67 -3.04 2.40
CA GLY A 17 -1.13 -2.58 3.72
C GLY A 17 -2.18 -1.47 3.63
N LEU A 18 -1.94 -0.47 2.77
CA LEU A 18 -2.89 0.61 2.53
C LEU A 18 -4.15 0.12 1.82
N SER A 19 -4.01 -0.80 0.85
CA SER A 19 -5.17 -1.41 0.18
C SER A 19 -6.03 -2.20 1.17
N ALA A 20 -5.41 -2.96 2.08
CA ALA A 20 -6.13 -3.70 3.12
C ALA A 20 -6.84 -2.76 4.10
N ALA A 21 -6.16 -1.71 4.56
CA ALA A 21 -6.74 -0.69 5.43
C ALA A 21 -7.95 -0.01 4.76
N LEU A 22 -7.85 0.32 3.47
CA LEU A 22 -8.92 0.97 2.73
C LEU A 22 -10.12 0.02 2.52
N GLY A 23 -9.85 -1.24 2.20
CA GLY A 23 -10.91 -2.26 2.11
C GLY A 23 -11.65 -2.43 3.43
N LEU A 24 -10.93 -2.53 4.55
CA LEU A 24 -11.53 -2.60 5.89
C LEU A 24 -12.33 -1.34 6.23
N HIS A 25 -11.79 -0.16 5.92
CA HIS A 25 -12.46 1.10 6.14
C HIS A 25 -13.81 1.18 5.40
N ARG A 26 -13.85 0.75 4.13
CA ARG A 26 -15.10 0.69 3.34
C ARG A 26 -16.11 -0.30 3.88
N LEU A 27 -15.68 -1.32 4.62
CA LEU A 27 -16.54 -2.25 5.34
C LEU A 27 -16.94 -1.75 6.74
N GLY A 28 -16.55 -0.53 7.13
CA GLY A 28 -16.82 0.04 8.45
C GLY A 28 -15.95 -0.55 9.56
N ILE A 29 -14.90 -1.30 9.22
CA ILE A 29 -13.98 -1.92 10.18
C ILE A 29 -12.81 -0.96 10.43
N ARG A 30 -12.61 -0.60 11.69
CA ARG A 30 -11.46 0.24 12.09
C ARG A 30 -10.17 -0.59 12.10
N SER A 31 -9.14 -0.04 11.48
CA SER A 31 -7.79 -0.60 11.46
C SER A 31 -6.75 0.48 11.66
N VAL A 32 -5.61 0.13 12.25
CA VAL A 32 -4.42 0.98 12.31
C VAL A 32 -3.31 0.37 11.46
N VAL A 33 -2.62 1.19 10.68
CA VAL A 33 -1.45 0.82 9.88
C VAL A 33 -0.20 1.35 10.58
N LEU A 34 0.74 0.47 10.87
CA LEU A 34 2.02 0.79 11.51
C LEU A 34 3.11 0.83 10.45
N GLU A 35 3.71 1.98 10.22
CA GLU A 35 4.83 2.16 9.30
C GLU A 35 6.11 2.44 10.06
N SER A 36 7.17 1.72 9.70
CA SER A 36 8.50 1.89 10.31
C SER A 36 9.17 3.22 9.93
N SER A 37 8.88 3.74 8.74
CA SER A 37 9.39 5.01 8.22
C SER A 37 8.69 6.20 8.87
N ASP A 38 9.35 7.35 8.89
CA ASP A 38 8.82 8.63 9.37
C ASP A 38 7.77 9.26 8.45
N SER A 39 7.68 8.77 7.21
CA SER A 39 6.86 9.33 6.15
C SER A 39 6.49 8.26 5.13
N LEU A 40 5.43 8.53 4.35
CA LEU A 40 5.03 7.67 3.25
C LEU A 40 6.05 7.77 2.12
N ARG A 41 6.85 6.72 1.92
CA ARG A 41 7.85 6.68 0.85
C ARG A 41 7.20 6.43 -0.50
N THR A 42 7.09 7.48 -1.30
CA THR A 42 6.49 7.41 -2.65
C THR A 42 7.54 7.41 -3.76
N THR A 43 8.80 7.57 -3.38
CA THR A 43 9.99 7.46 -4.22
C THR A 43 10.31 6.00 -4.53
N GLY A 44 10.28 5.64 -5.81
CA GLY A 44 10.65 4.30 -6.26
C GLY A 44 9.78 3.82 -7.42
N PHE A 45 10.46 3.55 -8.54
CA PHE A 45 10.05 2.86 -9.77
C PHE A 45 8.62 3.09 -10.30
N ALA A 46 8.51 3.40 -11.58
CA ALA A 46 7.23 3.38 -12.27
C ALA A 46 6.62 1.96 -12.20
N LEU A 47 5.39 1.85 -11.69
CA LEU A 47 4.61 0.62 -11.66
C LEU A 47 3.62 0.66 -12.82
N THR A 48 3.73 -0.30 -13.72
CA THR A 48 2.75 -0.49 -14.77
C THR A 48 1.59 -1.30 -14.20
N THR A 49 0.40 -0.70 -14.11
CA THR A 49 -0.82 -1.37 -13.64
C THR A 49 -1.52 -2.08 -14.80
N TRP A 50 -1.62 -3.40 -14.71
CA TRP A 50 -2.34 -4.25 -15.66
C TRP A 50 -3.85 -4.28 -15.37
N THR A 51 -4.66 -4.84 -16.29
CA THR A 51 -6.13 -4.82 -16.21
C THR A 51 -6.70 -5.41 -14.91
N ASN A 52 -6.08 -6.46 -14.38
CA ASN A 52 -6.47 -7.08 -13.11
C ASN A 52 -6.23 -6.14 -11.91
N ALA A 53 -5.10 -5.42 -11.89
CA ALA A 53 -4.82 -4.42 -10.86
C ALA A 53 -5.84 -3.28 -10.91
N TRP A 54 -6.23 -2.82 -12.11
CA TRP A 54 -7.28 -1.82 -12.27
C TRP A 54 -8.63 -2.27 -11.71
N LYS A 55 -9.03 -3.53 -11.95
CA LYS A 55 -10.25 -4.10 -11.36
C LYS A 55 -10.20 -4.13 -9.82
N ALA A 56 -9.03 -4.43 -9.25
CA ALA A 56 -8.86 -4.39 -7.79
C ALA A 56 -8.97 -2.96 -7.25
N LEU A 57 -8.39 -1.97 -7.93
CA LEU A 57 -8.52 -0.55 -7.56
C LEU A 57 -9.95 -0.03 -7.71
N ASP A 58 -10.72 -0.54 -8.68
CA ASP A 58 -12.15 -0.24 -8.81
C ASP A 58 -12.95 -0.78 -7.63
N ALA A 59 -12.68 -2.02 -7.21
CA ALA A 59 -13.31 -2.58 -6.01
C ALA A 59 -12.95 -1.80 -4.73
N LEU A 60 -11.75 -1.19 -4.70
CA LEU A 60 -11.30 -0.28 -3.65
C LEU A 60 -11.79 1.16 -3.83
N GLY A 61 -12.58 1.46 -4.87
CA GLY A 61 -13.15 2.78 -5.14
C GLY A 61 -12.16 3.87 -5.55
N THR A 62 -10.88 3.55 -5.76
CA THR A 62 -9.83 4.52 -6.13
C THR A 62 -9.48 4.49 -7.61
N GLY A 63 -10.03 3.54 -8.36
CA GLY A 63 -9.72 3.34 -9.77
C GLY A 63 -9.99 4.57 -10.63
N ASP A 64 -11.10 5.28 -10.44
CA ASP A 64 -11.43 6.47 -11.25
C ASP A 64 -10.52 7.65 -10.94
N THR A 65 -10.27 7.94 -9.66
CA THR A 65 -9.34 9.00 -9.22
C THR A 65 -7.94 8.76 -9.81
N LEU A 66 -7.43 7.53 -9.66
CA LEU A 66 -6.13 7.15 -10.21
C LEU A 66 -6.12 7.27 -11.73
N ARG A 67 -7.16 6.80 -12.44
CA ARG A 67 -7.23 6.91 -13.91
C ARG A 67 -7.10 8.35 -14.39
N GLN A 68 -7.64 9.34 -13.70
CA GLN A 68 -7.56 10.75 -14.11
C GLN A 68 -6.14 11.32 -13.95
N GLN A 69 -5.37 10.81 -12.98
CA GLN A 69 -4.03 11.29 -12.65
C GLN A 69 -2.91 10.63 -13.50
N HIS A 70 -3.21 9.60 -14.30
CA HIS A 70 -2.18 8.84 -15.03
C HIS A 70 -2.20 9.01 -16.56
N GLY A 71 -1.00 9.19 -17.14
CA GLY A 71 -0.77 9.16 -18.57
C GLY A 71 -0.87 7.74 -19.14
N ALA A 72 -1.50 7.61 -20.32
CA ALA A 72 -1.61 6.34 -21.03
C ALA A 72 -0.32 6.01 -21.78
N LEU A 73 0.35 4.93 -21.39
CA LEU A 73 1.34 4.24 -22.20
C LEU A 73 0.60 3.53 -23.34
N ARG A 74 1.08 3.72 -24.58
CA ARG A 74 0.43 3.20 -25.79
C ARG A 74 1.11 1.96 -26.36
N GLY A 75 2.31 1.64 -25.89
CA GLY A 75 3.07 0.51 -26.34
C GLY A 75 4.51 0.57 -25.88
N ASN A 76 5.28 -0.42 -26.32
CA ASN A 76 6.72 -0.51 -26.17
C ASN A 76 7.34 -0.73 -27.56
N VAL A 77 8.40 0.03 -27.84
CA VAL A 77 9.25 -0.14 -29.02
C VAL A 77 10.60 -0.64 -28.52
N THR A 78 10.99 -1.82 -29.00
CA THR A 78 12.33 -2.37 -28.75
C THR A 78 13.21 -2.08 -29.96
N SER A 79 14.30 -1.35 -29.73
CA SER A 79 15.26 -1.00 -30.78
C SER A 79 16.56 -1.77 -30.63
N SER A 80 17.20 -2.08 -31.76
CA SER A 80 18.54 -2.66 -31.81
C SER A 80 19.54 -1.66 -31.24
N THR A 81 20.41 -2.12 -30.34
CA THR A 81 21.49 -1.29 -29.80
C THR A 81 22.60 -1.02 -30.82
N ILE A 82 22.66 -1.80 -31.90
CA ILE A 82 23.69 -1.69 -32.95
C ILE A 82 23.21 -0.74 -34.06
N SER A 83 22.00 -0.94 -34.58
CA SER A 83 21.47 -0.15 -35.71
C SER A 83 20.55 0.99 -35.29
N GLY A 84 20.08 1.02 -34.04
CA GLY A 84 19.08 1.97 -33.56
C GLY A 84 17.67 1.74 -34.10
N LEU A 85 17.51 0.80 -35.05
CA LEU A 85 16.24 0.54 -35.72
C LEU A 85 15.29 -0.26 -34.82
N PRO A 86 13.97 0.00 -34.88
CA PRO A 86 12.98 -0.80 -34.18
C PRO A 86 12.98 -2.23 -34.72
N VAL A 87 13.15 -3.20 -33.82
CA VAL A 87 13.15 -4.64 -34.13
C VAL A 87 11.83 -5.29 -33.71
N PHE A 88 11.12 -4.66 -32.78
CA PHE A 88 9.84 -5.13 -32.29
C PHE A 88 9.00 -3.96 -31.76
N GLU A 89 7.71 -3.97 -32.08
CA GLU A 89 6.75 -3.00 -31.58
C GLU A 89 5.52 -3.74 -31.05
N MET A 90 5.13 -3.43 -29.82
CA MET A 90 3.91 -3.95 -29.22
C MET A 90 3.06 -2.78 -28.74
N SER A 91 1.81 -2.73 -29.21
CA SER A 91 0.81 -1.83 -28.67
C SER A 91 0.18 -2.44 -27.42
N PHE A 92 0.20 -1.71 -26.32
CA PHE A 92 -0.60 -2.01 -25.14
C PHE A 92 -1.06 -0.72 -24.50
N LYS A 93 -2.26 -0.73 -23.92
CA LYS A 93 -2.72 0.37 -23.08
C LYS A 93 -2.37 0.06 -21.64
N ALA A 94 -1.43 0.80 -21.08
CA ALA A 94 -1.19 0.81 -19.65
C ALA A 94 -1.17 2.25 -19.14
N LYS A 95 -1.15 2.44 -17.83
CA LYS A 95 -1.09 3.76 -17.20
C LYS A 95 0.18 3.83 -16.35
N GLY A 96 0.95 4.90 -16.53
CA GLY A 96 2.25 5.11 -15.85
C GLY A 96 2.08 5.73 -14.46
N LYS A 97 2.89 5.27 -13.49
CA LYS A 97 2.82 5.64 -12.08
C LYS A 97 3.44 7.01 -11.78
N LYS A 98 2.71 7.80 -11.01
CA LYS A 98 3.21 8.52 -9.84
C LYS A 98 2.04 8.52 -8.84
N LEU A 99 2.28 8.14 -7.58
CA LEU A 99 1.38 8.39 -6.44
C LEU A 99 0.23 7.38 -6.11
N LEU A 100 0.34 6.09 -6.48
CA LEU A 100 -0.64 5.08 -6.00
C LEU A 100 -0.73 5.02 -4.46
N LEU A 101 0.41 5.08 -3.77
CA LEU A 101 0.42 5.04 -2.31
C LEU A 101 -0.24 6.28 -1.70
N GLU A 102 -0.01 7.47 -2.26
CA GLU A 102 -0.62 8.71 -1.77
C GLU A 102 -2.13 8.67 -1.99
N ALA A 103 -2.59 8.28 -3.17
CA ALA A 103 -4.02 8.15 -3.45
C ALA A 103 -4.72 7.14 -2.52
N LEU A 104 -4.05 6.04 -2.13
CA LEU A 104 -4.60 5.11 -1.16
C LEU A 104 -4.60 5.68 0.26
N ALA A 105 -3.58 6.49 0.63
CA ALA A 105 -3.47 7.11 1.93
C ALA A 105 -4.47 8.28 2.11
N ASP A 106 -4.70 9.08 1.07
CA ASP A 106 -5.61 10.23 1.08
C ASP A 106 -7.09 9.82 1.25
N GLU A 107 -7.43 8.60 0.85
CA GLU A 107 -8.77 8.02 1.02
C GLU A 107 -9.00 7.43 2.42
N LEU A 108 -7.97 7.38 3.26
CA LEU A 108 -8.08 6.88 4.63
C LEU A 108 -8.37 8.02 5.61
N PRO A 109 -9.17 7.76 6.67
CA PRO A 109 -9.35 8.72 7.75
C PRO A 109 -8.03 9.15 8.39
N SER A 110 -7.97 10.39 8.85
CA SER A 110 -6.83 10.89 9.62
C SER A 110 -6.59 10.02 10.86
N GLY A 111 -5.33 9.65 11.10
CA GLY A 111 -4.93 8.80 12.22
C GLY A 111 -4.98 7.29 11.94
N THR A 112 -5.41 6.85 10.74
CA THR A 112 -5.30 5.44 10.34
C THR A 112 -3.85 4.98 10.21
N ILE A 113 -2.96 5.83 9.71
CA ILE A 113 -1.55 5.50 9.52
C ILE A 113 -0.72 6.12 10.66
N ARG A 114 0.06 5.28 11.37
CA ARG A 114 1.04 5.71 12.36
C ARG A 114 2.45 5.48 11.82
N PHE A 115 3.14 6.57 11.55
CA PHE A 115 4.55 6.56 11.15
C PHE A 115 5.47 6.36 12.36
N SER A 116 6.75 6.12 12.09
CA SER A 116 7.79 5.87 13.11
C SER A 116 7.43 4.75 14.09
N SER A 117 6.57 3.82 13.67
CA SER A 117 5.97 2.76 14.49
C SER A 117 6.56 1.41 14.09
N LYS A 118 7.87 1.23 14.32
CA LYS A 118 8.57 -0.02 13.99
C LYS A 118 8.17 -1.11 14.98
N VAL A 119 7.53 -2.16 14.48
CA VAL A 119 7.26 -3.39 15.24
C VAL A 119 8.55 -4.17 15.45
N VAL A 120 8.86 -4.53 16.70
CA VAL A 120 10.09 -5.26 17.10
C VAL A 120 9.82 -6.71 17.52
N SER A 121 8.69 -6.98 18.17
CA SER A 121 8.25 -8.32 18.51
C SER A 121 6.74 -8.41 18.53
N ILE A 122 6.23 -9.62 18.35
CA ILE A 122 4.80 -9.93 18.44
C ILE A 122 4.66 -11.16 19.31
N ASP A 123 3.97 -11.00 20.42
CA ASP A 123 3.68 -12.06 21.39
C ASP A 123 2.19 -12.41 21.37
N GLU A 124 1.85 -13.59 21.87
CA GLU A 124 0.47 -14.05 21.95
C GLU A 124 -0.01 -14.03 23.40
N SER A 125 -1.18 -13.45 23.64
CA SER A 125 -1.82 -13.42 24.95
C SER A 125 -3.28 -13.85 24.81
N GLY A 126 -3.51 -15.16 24.96
CA GLY A 126 -4.81 -15.77 24.70
C GLY A 126 -5.25 -15.57 23.25
N TYR A 127 -6.40 -14.91 23.04
CA TYR A 127 -6.92 -14.59 21.72
C TYR A 127 -6.39 -13.28 21.12
N LEU A 128 -5.53 -12.57 21.85
CA LEU A 128 -4.96 -11.29 21.43
C LEU A 128 -3.50 -11.45 21.02
N LYS A 129 -3.08 -10.60 20.09
CA LYS A 129 -1.67 -10.40 19.73
C LYS A 129 -1.17 -9.13 20.43
N LEU A 130 -0.03 -9.24 21.10
CA LEU A 130 0.70 -8.11 21.69
C LEU A 130 1.75 -7.67 20.67
N VAL A 131 1.61 -6.47 20.14
CA VAL A 131 2.53 -5.89 19.17
C VAL A 131 3.43 -4.91 19.89
N HIS A 132 4.71 -5.25 19.99
CA HIS A 132 5.71 -4.41 20.65
C HIS A 132 6.35 -3.49 19.63
N LEU A 133 6.38 -2.20 19.94
CA LEU A 133 7.00 -1.17 19.12
C LEU A 133 8.39 -0.79 19.67
N ALA A 134 9.24 -0.26 18.81
CA ALA A 134 10.61 0.13 19.16
C ALA A 134 10.69 1.27 20.18
N ASP A 135 9.63 2.07 20.31
CA ASP A 135 9.49 3.15 21.29
C ASP A 135 9.06 2.65 22.69
N GLY A 136 8.81 1.34 22.84
CA GLY A 136 8.35 0.71 24.07
C GLY A 136 6.82 0.65 24.21
N THR A 137 6.06 1.17 23.23
CA THR A 137 4.60 1.05 23.19
C THR A 137 4.17 -0.39 22.90
N ILE A 138 3.08 -0.83 23.53
CA ILE A 138 2.50 -2.16 23.30
C ILE A 138 1.05 -1.99 22.84
N LEU A 139 0.74 -2.52 21.65
CA LEU A 139 -0.61 -2.55 21.11
C LEU A 139 -1.22 -3.93 21.28
N LYS A 140 -2.48 -3.98 21.71
CA LYS A 140 -3.27 -5.21 21.75
C LYS A 140 -4.14 -5.29 20.51
N ALA A 141 -3.98 -6.35 19.73
CA ALA A 141 -4.72 -6.56 18.49
C ALA A 141 -5.54 -7.87 18.53
N LYS A 142 -6.78 -7.85 18.04
CA LYS A 142 -7.54 -9.09 17.78
C LYS A 142 -7.09 -9.76 16.49
N VAL A 143 -6.80 -8.95 15.47
CA VAL A 143 -6.30 -9.40 14.17
C VAL A 143 -5.04 -8.63 13.81
N LEU A 144 -4.03 -9.36 13.35
CA LEU A 144 -2.78 -8.79 12.86
C LEU A 144 -2.58 -9.18 11.39
N LEU A 145 -2.37 -8.19 10.52
CA LEU A 145 -1.99 -8.38 9.12
C LEU A 145 -0.54 -7.92 8.93
N ARG A 146 0.31 -8.78 8.35
CA ARG A 146 1.68 -8.39 7.95
C ARG A 146 1.72 -8.14 6.45
N ALA A 147 1.97 -6.89 6.08
CA ALA A 147 2.22 -6.49 4.70
C ALA A 147 3.72 -6.19 4.56
N TYR A 148 4.50 -7.17 4.10
CA TYR A 148 5.93 -6.95 3.86
C TYR A 148 6.13 -5.90 2.75
N PRO A 149 7.10 -4.98 2.89
CA PRO A 149 7.55 -4.20 1.75
C PRO A 149 8.16 -5.17 0.72
N THR A 150 7.65 -5.12 -0.51
CA THR A 150 8.28 -5.75 -1.69
C THR A 150 9.57 -5.03 -2.04
#